data_AF-A0A2D7ZQW9-F1
#
_entry.id   AF-A0A2D7ZQW9-F1
#
_cell.length_a   1.000
_cell.length_b   1.000
_cell.length_c   1.000
_cell.angle_alpha   90.00
_cell.angle_beta   90.00
_cell.angle_gamma   90.00
#
_symmetry.space_group_name_H-M   'P 1'
#
loop_
_entity.id
_entity.type
_entity.pdbx_description
1 polymer ?
#
loop_
_entity_poly.entity_id
_entity_poly.type
_entity_poly.pdbx_seq_one_letter_code
_entity_poly.pdbx_strand_id
1 'polypeptide(L)' 'LTQAAVQEQGLTVEVESTGLGLYVVAIDGVKGSGWEYTVNGVRGTMAVDDAAIESTLVLRWHLA' A
#
# COMPACT_ATOMS: atom_id res chain seq x y z
N LEU A 1 -0.81 4.94 3.78
CA LEU A 1 -1.54 4.12 4.78
C LEU A 1 -0.81 2.81 5.01
N THR A 2 -0.58 2.43 6.27
CA THR A 2 -0.13 1.08 6.69
C THR A 2 -1.34 0.25 7.14
N GLN A 3 -1.18 -1.05 7.40
CA GLN A 3 -2.26 -1.89 7.95
C GLN A 3 -2.79 -1.36 9.30
N ALA A 4 -1.90 -0.88 10.17
CA ALA A 4 -2.29 -0.24 11.44
C ALA A 4 -3.17 0.99 11.20
N ALA A 5 -2.78 1.87 10.26
CA ALA A 5 -3.57 3.04 9.91
C ALA A 5 -4.93 2.68 9.28
N VAL A 6 -5.02 1.59 8.52
CA VAL A 6 -6.27 1.07 7.98
C VAL A 6 -7.21 0.68 9.12
N GLN A 7 -6.72 -0.07 10.10
CA GLN A 7 -7.49 -0.49 11.27
C GLN A 7 -7.95 0.71 12.13
N GLU A 8 -7.05 1.64 12.42
CA GLU A 8 -7.35 2.85 13.22
C GLU A 8 -8.45 3.72 12.59
N GLN A 9 -8.51 3.76 11.26
CA GLN A 9 -9.45 4.58 10.51
C GLN A 9 -10.73 3.83 10.12
N GLY A 10 -10.84 2.53 10.44
CA GLY A 10 -11.98 1.69 10.05
C GLY A 10 -12.10 1.48 8.54
N LEU A 11 -10.98 1.61 7.80
CA LEU A 11 -10.91 1.36 6.37
C LEU A 11 -10.70 -0.13 6.09
N THR A 12 -10.84 -0.52 4.83
CA THR A 12 -10.47 -1.86 4.35
C THR A 12 -9.32 -1.78 3.37
N VAL A 13 -8.52 -2.84 3.32
CA VAL A 13 -7.50 -3.04 2.29
C VAL A 13 -7.61 -4.47 1.80
N GLU A 14 -7.69 -4.65 0.50
CA GLU A 14 -7.65 -5.97 -0.15
C GLU A 14 -6.28 -6.13 -0.80
N VAL A 15 -5.63 -7.25 -0.52
CA VAL A 15 -4.34 -7.63 -1.11
C VAL A 15 -4.46 -8.96 -1.83
N GLU A 16 -3.69 -9.09 -2.89
CA GLU A 16 -3.52 -10.33 -3.64
C GLU A 16 -2.07 -10.79 -3.52
N SER A 17 -1.88 -12.07 -3.23
CA SER A 17 -0.54 -12.68 -3.25
C SER A 17 -0.18 -13.07 -4.68
N THR A 18 0.97 -12.62 -5.12
CA THR A 18 1.52 -12.94 -6.45
C THR A 18 2.85 -13.67 -6.29
N GLY A 19 3.39 -14.20 -7.39
CA GLY A 19 4.77 -14.72 -7.41
C GLY A 19 5.86 -13.67 -7.11
N LEU A 20 5.49 -12.38 -7.03
CA LEU A 20 6.38 -11.25 -6.79
C LEU A 20 6.13 -10.53 -5.44
N GLY A 21 5.22 -11.05 -4.60
CA GLY A 21 4.85 -10.45 -3.31
C GLY A 21 3.39 -10.00 -3.23
N LEU A 22 3.05 -9.22 -2.21
CA LEU A 22 1.69 -8.72 -1.97
C LEU A 22 1.40 -7.47 -2.79
N TYR A 23 0.27 -7.48 -3.49
CA TYR A 23 -0.21 -6.38 -4.31
C TYR A 23 -1.53 -5.87 -3.75
N VAL A 24 -1.67 -4.56 -3.58
CA VAL A 24 -2.94 -3.96 -3.18
C VAL A 24 -3.87 -3.90 -4.39
N VAL A 25 -5.08 -4.42 -4.22
CA VAL A 25 -6.11 -4.46 -5.28
C VAL A 25 -7.34 -3.63 -4.94
N ALA A 26 -7.52 -3.27 -3.67
CA ALA A 26 -8.52 -2.29 -3.26
C ALA A 26 -8.13 -1.58 -1.96
N ILE A 27 -8.49 -0.29 -1.88
CA ILE A 27 -8.47 0.50 -0.63
C ILE A 27 -9.86 1.07 -0.43
N ASP A 28 -10.48 0.79 0.71
CA ASP A 28 -11.79 1.29 1.10
C ASP A 28 -12.87 1.05 0.01
N GLY A 29 -12.91 -0.17 -0.51
CA GLY A 29 -13.84 -0.58 -1.58
C GLY A 29 -13.50 -0.03 -2.98
N VAL A 30 -12.53 0.87 -3.12
CA VAL A 30 -12.06 1.35 -4.43
C VAL A 30 -11.10 0.32 -5.03
N LYS A 31 -11.62 -0.46 -5.98
CA LYS A 31 -10.87 -1.50 -6.69
C LYS A 31 -9.99 -0.93 -7.80
N GLY A 32 -8.83 -1.54 -8.01
CA GLY A 32 -7.96 -1.24 -9.15
C GLY A 32 -6.71 -2.11 -9.17
N SER A 33 -6.25 -2.47 -10.37
CA SER A 33 -5.07 -3.34 -10.57
C SER A 33 -3.74 -2.57 -10.60
N GLY A 34 -3.75 -1.28 -10.25
CA GLY A 34 -2.61 -0.36 -10.42
C GLY A 34 -2.40 0.54 -9.21
N TRP A 35 -2.67 0.03 -8.00
CA TRP A 35 -2.33 0.78 -6.78
C TRP A 35 -0.82 0.89 -6.66
N GLU A 36 -0.34 2.13 -6.66
CA GLU A 36 1.05 2.49 -6.46
C GLU A 36 1.20 3.21 -5.12
N TYR A 37 2.38 3.10 -4.52
CA TYR A 37 2.69 3.83 -3.30
C TYR A 37 3.94 4.70 -3.45
N THR A 38 3.97 5.78 -2.68
CA THR A 38 5.16 6.61 -2.50
C THR A 38 5.54 6.67 -1.03
N VAL A 39 6.85 6.63 -0.74
CA VAL A 39 7.44 6.85 0.57
C VAL A 39 8.21 8.15 0.52
N ASN A 40 7.82 9.13 1.34
CA ASN A 40 8.43 10.47 1.34
C ASN A 40 8.48 11.11 -0.06
N GLY A 41 7.47 10.83 -0.89
CA GLY A 41 7.37 11.33 -2.27
C GLY A 41 8.16 10.54 -3.31
N VAL A 42 8.95 9.53 -2.91
CA VAL A 42 9.67 8.65 -3.82
C VAL A 42 8.80 7.42 -4.11
N ARG A 43 8.65 7.07 -5.39
CA ARG A 43 7.88 5.90 -5.82
C ARG A 43 8.49 4.63 -5.25
N GLY A 44 7.65 3.79 -4.66
CA GLY A 44 8.01 2.45 -4.22
C GLY A 44 8.35 1.54 -5.39
N THR A 45 9.44 0.78 -5.26
CA THR A 45 9.92 -0.12 -6.31
C THR A 45 9.83 -1.60 -5.94
N MET A 46 9.42 -1.91 -4.70
CA MET A 46 9.29 -3.26 -4.17
C MET A 46 7.82 -3.57 -3.85
N ALA A 47 7.49 -4.85 -3.71
CA ALA A 47 6.20 -5.27 -3.17
C ALA A 47 6.03 -4.77 -1.73
N VAL A 48 4.79 -4.61 -1.29
CA VAL A 48 4.47 -3.83 -0.08
C VAL A 48 4.79 -4.57 1.22
N ASP A 49 5.00 -5.88 1.12
CA ASP A 49 5.48 -6.77 2.19
C ASP A 49 7.01 -6.83 2.29
N ASP A 50 7.75 -6.33 1.29
CA ASP A 50 9.22 -6.30 1.27
C ASP A 50 9.79 -4.87 1.35
N ALA A 51 8.91 -3.85 1.27
CA ALA A 51 9.32 -2.45 1.33
C ALA A 51 9.89 -2.10 2.73
N ALA A 52 11.20 -1.89 2.81
CA ALA A 52 11.83 -1.34 4.00
C ALA A 52 11.38 0.09 4.25
N ILE A 53 10.92 0.37 5.47
CA ILE A 53 10.43 1.68 5.89
C ILE A 53 11.17 2.20 7.11
N GLU A 54 11.50 3.49 7.10
CA GLU A 54 12.04 4.20 8.27
C GLU A 54 10.96 4.42 9.34
N SER A 55 11.38 4.72 10.58
CA SER A 55 10.45 4.86 11.72
C SER A 55 9.47 6.02 11.59
N THR A 56 9.83 7.09 10.86
CA THR A 56 8.96 8.24 10.59
C THR A 56 9.00 8.57 9.11
N LEU A 57 7.87 8.43 8.44
CA LEU A 57 7.74 8.69 7.01
C LEU A 57 6.31 9.10 6.63
N VAL A 58 6.15 9.54 5.38
CA VAL A 58 4.85 9.75 4.76
C VAL A 58 4.62 8.73 3.65
N LEU A 59 3.68 7.81 3.87
CA LEU A 59 3.27 6.79 2.90
C LEU A 59 1.95 7.18 2.24
N ARG A 60 1.97 7.40 0.92
CA ARG A 60 0.78 7.72 0.12
C ARG A 60 0.47 6.61 -0.87
N TRP A 61 -0.81 6.38 -1.10
CA TRP A 61 -1.32 5.47 -2.11
C TRP A 61 -2.00 6.26 -3.22
N HIS A 62 -1.81 5.81 -4.45
CA HIS A 62 -2.37 6.40 -5.64
C HIS A 62 -2.90 5.27 -6.53
N LEU A 63 -4.10 5.46 -7.06
CA LEU A 63 -4.58 4.61 -8.13
C LEU A 63 -4.13 5.25 -9.45
N ALA A 64 -3.33 4.51 -10.23
CA ALA A 64 -2.82 4.94 -11.53
C ALA A 64 -3.93 5.00 -12.60
#